data_AF-A0A7C2HHI4-F1
#
_entry.id   AF-A0A7C2HHI4-F1
#
_cell.length_a   1.000
_cell.length_b   1.000
_cell.length_c   1.000
_cell.angle_alpha   90.00
_cell.angle_beta   90.00
_cell.angle_gamma   90.00
#
_symmetry.space_group_name_H-M   'P 1'
#
loop_
_entity.id
_entity.type
_entity.pdbx_description
1 polymer ?
#
loop_
_entity_poly.entity_id
_entity_poly.type
_entity_poly.pdbx_seq_one_letter_code
_entity_poly.pdbx_strand_id
1 'polypeptide(L)' 'MLYSSRQVASCARASARPANKRPNGTVFQFFTYTYDANGNRITQADGTGATTFTYEALDRLTAAACPRCDLPCGR' A
#
# COMPACT_ATOMS: atom_id res chain seq x y z
N MET A 1 33.11 -13.45 21.57
CA MET A 1 31.96 -14.07 22.27
C MET A 1 30.71 -13.32 21.83
N LEU A 2 29.86 -14.01 21.05
CA LEU A 2 28.43 -13.80 20.78
C LEU A 2 27.95 -12.41 20.29
N TYR A 3 28.07 -12.18 18.97
CA TYR A 3 27.18 -11.23 18.26
C TYR A 3 25.89 -11.98 17.95
N SER A 4 24.83 -11.67 18.71
CA SER A 4 23.58 -12.43 18.76
C SER A 4 22.77 -12.34 17.46
N SER A 5 22.69 -13.47 16.77
CA SER A 5 21.50 -14.08 16.19
C SER A 5 20.42 -13.21 15.53
N ARG A 6 20.40 -13.30 14.20
CA ARG A 6 19.21 -13.38 13.33
C ARG A 6 18.14 -12.30 13.50
N GLN A 7 18.20 -11.28 12.64
CA GLN A 7 17.03 -10.90 11.86
C GLN A 7 17.36 -11.02 10.38
N VAL A 8 17.19 -12.25 9.87
CA VAL A 8 17.09 -12.47 8.42
C VAL A 8 15.72 -11.92 8.01
N ALA A 9 15.72 -11.08 6.97
CA ALA A 9 14.56 -10.54 6.26
C ALA A 9 13.82 -9.35 6.89
N SER A 10 14.25 -8.15 6.53
CA SER A 10 13.33 -7.00 6.46
C SER A 10 13.76 -5.97 5.41
N CYS A 11 14.18 -6.43 4.23
CA CYS A 11 13.87 -5.71 2.99
C CYS A 11 12.39 -5.93 2.61
N ALA A 12 11.48 -5.79 3.58
CA ALA A 12 10.07 -5.63 3.31
C ALA A 12 9.88 -4.12 3.15
N ARG A 13 9.83 -3.68 1.90
CA ARG A 13 9.72 -2.26 1.52
C ARG A 13 8.71 -1.54 2.41
N ALA A 14 9.17 -0.47 3.05
CA ALA A 14 8.47 0.23 4.11
C ALA A 14 7.02 0.55 3.71
N SER A 15 6.06 0.03 4.46
CA SER A 15 4.65 0.39 4.29
C SER A 15 4.44 1.80 4.85
N ALA A 16 4.29 2.79 3.97
CA ALA A 16 3.99 4.15 4.40
C ALA A 16 2.52 4.23 4.88
N ARG A 17 2.30 4.72 6.11
CA ARG A 17 0.96 4.92 6.69
C ARG A 17 0.63 6.37 7.04
N PRO A 18 0.55 7.29 6.04
CA PRO A 18 0.14 8.66 6.31
C PRO A 18 -1.30 8.73 6.81
N ALA A 19 -1.54 9.57 7.81
CA ALA A 19 -2.84 9.73 8.45
C ALA A 19 -3.13 11.18 8.78
N ASN A 20 -4.34 11.64 8.44
CA ASN A 20 -4.84 12.94 8.83
C ASN A 20 -5.52 12.81 10.20
N LYS A 21 -5.14 13.71 11.11
CA LYS A 21 -5.63 13.75 12.48
C LYS A 21 -6.44 15.01 12.71
N ARG A 22 -7.52 14.89 13.50
CA ARG A 22 -8.24 16.05 14.04
C ARG A 22 -7.36 16.77 15.07
N PRO A 23 -7.68 18.01 15.45
CA PRO A 23 -6.94 18.74 16.48
C PRO A 23 -6.86 18.01 17.84
N ASN A 24 -7.83 17.14 18.14
CA ASN A 24 -7.84 16.30 19.35
C ASN A 24 -6.95 15.04 19.24
N GLY A 25 -6.23 14.85 18.13
CA GLY A 25 -5.34 13.71 17.90
C GLY A 25 -6.02 12.46 17.29
N THR A 26 -7.35 12.43 17.17
CA THR A 26 -8.06 11.30 16.54
C THR A 26 -7.73 11.22 15.05
N VAL A 27 -7.28 10.06 14.58
CA VAL A 27 -7.12 9.77 13.14
C VAL A 27 -8.51 9.67 12.52
N PHE A 28 -8.78 10.48 11.49
CA PHE A 28 -10.05 10.43 10.76
C PHE A 28 -9.90 9.96 9.32
N GLN A 29 -8.68 9.96 8.78
CA GLN A 29 -8.33 9.35 7.51
C GLN A 29 -6.93 8.77 7.61
N PHE A 30 -6.71 7.61 7.00
CA PHE A 30 -5.41 7.00 6.87
C PHE A 30 -5.28 6.32 5.51
N PHE A 31 -4.06 6.22 5.01
CA PHE A 31 -3.71 5.45 3.83
C PHE A 31 -2.55 4.54 4.17
N THR A 32 -2.50 3.36 3.56
CA THR A 32 -1.42 2.38 3.67
C THR A 32 -0.99 2.01 2.27
N TYR A 33 0.30 2.16 1.98
CA TYR A 33 0.85 1.87 0.67
C TYR A 33 1.89 0.76 0.73
N THR A 34 1.88 -0.12 -0.27
CA THR A 34 2.99 -1.06 -0.50
C THR A 34 3.52 -0.87 -1.90
N TYR A 35 4.79 -1.20 -2.07
CA TYR A 35 5.51 -0.99 -3.31
C TYR A 35 6.31 -2.25 -3.67
N ASP A 36 6.58 -2.46 -4.96
CA ASP A 36 7.36 -3.59 -5.50
C ASP A 36 8.87 -3.47 -5.23
N ALA A 37 9.79 -3.96 -6.06
CA ALA A 37 11.23 -3.67 -5.89
C ALA A 37 11.64 -2.35 -6.58
N ASN A 38 10.96 -2.00 -7.68
CA ASN A 38 11.34 -0.96 -8.62
C ASN A 38 10.95 0.45 -8.15
N GLY A 39 9.79 0.61 -7.57
CA GLY A 39 9.21 1.94 -7.35
C GLY A 39 7.71 1.94 -7.22
N ASN A 40 7.09 0.95 -7.82
CA ASN A 40 5.71 1.04 -8.20
C ASN A 40 4.83 0.62 -7.04
N ARG A 41 3.75 1.38 -6.87
CA ARG A 41 2.80 1.17 -5.79
C ARG A 41 1.89 0.02 -6.16
N ILE A 42 2.09 -1.14 -5.55
CA ILE A 42 1.28 -2.34 -5.82
C ILE A 42 0.00 -2.39 -4.99
N THR A 43 -0.07 -1.70 -3.85
CA THR A 43 -1.32 -1.54 -3.09
C THR A 43 -1.49 -0.15 -2.48
N GLN A 44 -2.75 0.26 -2.37
CA GLN A 44 -3.22 1.42 -1.63
C GLN A 44 -4.46 0.99 -0.83
N ALA A 45 -4.38 1.01 0.50
CA ALA A 45 -5.50 0.72 1.37
C ALA A 45 -5.84 1.92 2.25
N ASP A 46 -7.11 2.20 2.44
CA ASP A 46 -7.60 3.25 3.34
C ASP A 46 -8.76 2.72 4.21
N GLY A 47 -9.40 3.61 4.96
CA GLY A 47 -10.56 3.25 5.80
C GLY A 47 -11.78 2.76 5.03
N THR A 48 -11.77 2.82 3.70
CA THR A 48 -12.89 2.47 2.83
C THR A 48 -12.64 1.19 2.02
N GLY A 49 -11.38 0.77 1.86
CA GLY A 49 -11.03 -0.47 1.16
C GLY A 49 -9.59 -0.48 0.65
N ALA A 50 -9.23 -1.54 -0.08
CA ALA A 50 -7.91 -1.70 -0.68
C ALA A 50 -8.00 -1.75 -2.21
N THR A 51 -7.15 -0.95 -2.86
CA THR A 51 -6.88 -0.97 -4.29
C THR A 51 -5.52 -1.62 -4.52
N THR A 52 -5.46 -2.56 -5.47
CA THR A 52 -4.22 -3.17 -5.96
C THR A 52 -3.94 -2.69 -7.38
N PHE A 53 -2.65 -2.60 -7.70
CA PHE A 53 -2.18 -2.16 -9.00
C PHE A 53 -1.20 -3.22 -9.54
N THR A 54 -1.36 -3.59 -10.80
CA THR A 54 -0.44 -4.49 -11.49
C THR A 54 0.33 -3.73 -12.55
N TYR A 55 1.62 -4.00 -12.64
CA TYR A 55 2.53 -3.39 -13.59
C TYR A 55 3.16 -4.47 -14.46
N GLU A 56 3.43 -4.17 -15.73
CA GLU A 56 4.29 -4.99 -16.58
C GLU A 56 5.77 -4.63 -16.37
N ALA A 57 6.68 -5.39 -16.99
CA ALA A 57 8.13 -5.29 -16.79
C ALA A 57 8.75 -3.92 -17.14
N LEU A 58 8.02 -3.05 -17.84
CA LEU A 58 8.42 -1.69 -18.19
C LEU A 58 7.84 -0.64 -17.22
N ASP A 59 7.43 -1.05 -16.02
CA ASP A 59 6.82 -0.21 -14.99
C ASP A 59 5.53 0.51 -15.46
N ARG A 60 4.85 -0.05 -16.47
CA ARG A 60 3.58 0.46 -16.99
C ARG A 60 2.41 -0.20 -16.27
N LEU A 61 1.46 0.60 -15.81
CA LEU A 61 0.24 0.11 -15.15
C LEU A 61 -0.62 -0.67 -16.16
N THR A 62 -0.93 -1.93 -15.84
CA THR A 62 -1.74 -2.81 -16.69
C THR A 62 -3.13 -3.06 -16.13
N ALA A 63 -3.30 -3.05 -14.81
CA ALA A 63 -4.60 -3.14 -14.17
C ALA A 63 -4.63 -2.44 -12.82
N ALA A 64 -5.82 -1.98 -12.44
CA ALA A 64 -6.13 -1.52 -11.10
C ALA A 64 -7.39 -2.26 -10.64
N ALA A 65 -7.30 -2.97 -9.51
CA ALA A 65 -8.43 -3.67 -8.92
C ALA A 65 -8.72 -3.07 -7.55
N CYS A 66 -9.95 -2.66 -7.34
CA CYS A 66 -10.43 -2.11 -6.10
C CYS A 66 -11.88 -2.55 -5.97
N PRO A 67 -12.40 -2.69 -4.74
CA PRO A 67 -13.75 -3.22 -4.49
C PRO A 67 -14.89 -2.40 -5.08
N ARG A 68 -14.59 -1.33 -5.83
CA ARG A 68 -15.56 -0.45 -6.48
C ARG A 68 -15.25 -0.19 -7.96
N CYS A 69 -14.10 -0.65 -8.46
CA CYS A 69 -13.70 -0.45 -9.86
C CYS A 69 -13.89 -1.70 -10.72
N ASP A 70 -14.37 -2.79 -10.12
CA ASP A 70 -15.04 -3.89 -10.83
C ASP A 70 -16.53 -3.61 -11.08
N LEU A 71 -17.08 -2.53 -10.50
CA LEU A 71 -18.45 -2.11 -10.78
C LEU A 71 -18.52 -1.44 -12.16
N PRO A 72 -19.27 -1.99 -13.12
CA PRO A 72 -19.54 -1.28 -14.36
C PRO A 72 -20.30 0.01 -14.02
N CYS A 73 -19.96 1.09 -14.72
CA CYS A 73 -20.55 2.41 -14.51
C CYS A 73 -22.10 2.34 -14.39
N GLY A 74 -22.62 2.78 -13.24
CA GLY A 74 -24.04 3.12 -13.05
C GLY A 74 -24.92 2.08 -12.34
N ARG A 75 -25.17 2.32 -11.04
CA ARG A 75 -26.53 2.31 -10.47
C ARG A 75 -26.67 3.45 -9.49
#